data_AF-A0AAV2L471-F1
#
_entry.id   AF-A0AAV2L471-F1
#
_cell.length_a   1.000
_cell.length_b   1.000
_cell.length_c   1.000
_cell.angle_alpha   90.00
_cell.angle_beta   90.00
_cell.angle_gamma   90.00
#
_symmetry.space_group_name_H-M   'P 1'
#
loop_
_entity.id
_entity.type
_entity.pdbx_description
1 polymer ?
#
loop_
_entity_poly.entity_id
_entity_poly.type
_entity_poly.pdbx_seq_one_letter_code
_entity_poly.pdbx_strand_id
1 'polypeptide(L)'
;MSTLEKRTSELETRVGNTEDRMTQLEKAVVYLLQSEAKVAAKCNELEARGRRKNIRIHGVEERAEKNDVVGFVKELIRSKLDLPTAQLRIFSEDGTNRTETFASLKDAASMLRNMGISVVEEDESESEKIRHDILSGNWTLVTSQGQSKGPA
;
A
#
# COMPACT_ATOMS: atom_id res chain seq x y z
N MET A 1 -52.65 -64.60 11.23
CA MET A 1 -51.29 -64.39 10.71
C MET A 1 -50.34 -65.33 11.42
N SER A 2 -49.51 -66.04 10.66
CA SER A 2 -48.47 -66.92 11.21
C SER A 2 -47.38 -66.11 11.91
N THR A 3 -46.63 -66.72 12.84
CA THR A 3 -45.52 -66.07 13.56
C THR A 3 -44.43 -65.58 12.59
N LEU A 4 -44.27 -66.27 11.45
CA LEU A 4 -43.38 -65.81 10.39
C LEU A 4 -43.87 -64.50 9.78
N GLU A 5 -45.14 -64.39 9.38
CA GLU A 5 -45.68 -63.17 8.76
C GLU A 5 -45.47 -61.91 9.61
N LYS A 6 -45.64 -62.04 10.94
CA LYS A 6 -45.36 -60.93 11.86
C LYS A 6 -43.89 -60.51 11.85
N ARG A 7 -42.98 -61.49 11.92
CA ARG A 7 -41.53 -61.22 11.86
C ARG A 7 -41.11 -60.62 10.53
N THR A 8 -41.70 -61.07 9.42
CA THR A 8 -41.43 -60.52 8.08
C THR A 8 -41.89 -59.07 7.99
N SER A 9 -43.11 -58.76 8.46
CA SER A 9 -43.64 -57.40 8.45
C SER A 9 -42.85 -56.43 9.35
N GLU A 10 -42.41 -56.88 10.53
CA GLU A 10 -41.52 -56.10 11.41
C GLU A 10 -40.16 -55.84 10.77
N LEU A 11 -39.59 -56.84 10.08
CA LEU A 11 -38.34 -56.70 9.35
C LEU A 11 -38.48 -55.71 8.18
N GLU A 12 -39.53 -55.82 7.37
CA GLU A 12 -39.81 -54.91 6.26
C GLU A 12 -39.94 -53.46 6.74
N THR A 13 -40.70 -53.24 7.82
CA THR A 13 -40.88 -51.91 8.42
C THR A 13 -39.54 -51.35 8.91
N ARG A 14 -38.72 -52.19 9.55
CA ARG A 14 -37.41 -51.78 10.04
C ARG A 14 -36.46 -51.45 8.89
N VAL A 15 -36.47 -52.25 7.82
CA VAL A 15 -35.66 -52.03 6.61
C VAL A 15 -36.06 -50.73 5.94
N GLY A 16 -37.37 -50.49 5.73
CA GLY A 16 -37.86 -49.22 5.16
C GLY A 16 -37.44 -48.01 5.99
N ASN A 17 -37.59 -48.08 7.32
CA ASN A 17 -37.13 -47.01 8.21
C ASN A 17 -35.62 -46.77 8.12
N THR A 18 -34.81 -47.83 7.95
CA THR A 18 -33.35 -47.66 7.77
C THR A 18 -33.00 -47.07 6.40
N GLU A 19 -33.70 -47.45 5.33
CA GLU A 19 -33.51 -46.91 3.98
C GLU A 19 -33.88 -45.42 3.91
N ASP A 20 -34.98 -45.03 4.54
CA ASP A 20 -35.39 -43.62 4.63
C ASP A 20 -34.36 -42.79 5.39
N ARG A 21 -33.86 -43.30 6.53
CA ARG A 21 -32.81 -42.65 7.32
C ARG A 21 -31.50 -42.55 6.54
N MET A 22 -31.14 -43.60 5.80
CA MET A 22 -29.94 -43.61 4.96
C MET A 22 -30.05 -42.55 3.86
N THR A 23 -31.18 -42.47 3.18
CA THR A 23 -31.45 -41.46 2.15
C THR A 23 -31.37 -40.03 2.71
N GLN A 24 -31.89 -39.81 3.92
CA GLN A 24 -31.79 -38.51 4.60
C GLN A 24 -30.33 -38.15 4.95
N LEU A 25 -29.56 -39.12 5.44
CA LEU A 25 -28.15 -38.94 5.76
C LEU A 25 -27.32 -38.65 4.51
N GLU A 26 -27.56 -39.35 3.40
CA GLU A 26 -26.88 -39.08 2.13
C GLU A 26 -27.11 -37.65 1.65
N LYS A 27 -28.36 -37.16 1.72
CA LYS A 27 -28.69 -35.76 1.40
C LYS A 27 -27.96 -34.78 2.31
N ALA A 28 -27.90 -35.06 3.61
CA ALA A 28 -27.19 -34.23 4.57
C ALA A 28 -25.68 -34.19 4.28
N VAL A 29 -25.08 -35.33 3.94
CA VAL A 29 -23.65 -35.43 3.58
C VAL A 29 -23.36 -34.63 2.32
N VAL A 30 -24.17 -34.77 1.26
CA VAL A 30 -24.00 -33.98 0.03
C VAL A 30 -24.09 -32.49 0.30
N TYR A 31 -25.06 -32.06 1.12
CA TYR A 31 -25.19 -30.67 1.53
C TYR A 31 -23.96 -30.17 2.31
N LEU A 32 -23.46 -30.96 3.25
CA LEU A 32 -22.27 -30.60 4.04
C LEU A 32 -21.02 -30.49 3.18
N LEU A 33 -20.80 -31.42 2.24
CA LEU A 33 -19.69 -31.36 1.28
C LEU A 33 -19.75 -30.10 0.41
N GLN A 34 -20.94 -29.74 -0.07
CA GLN A 34 -21.13 -28.51 -0.83
C GLN A 34 -20.88 -27.26 0.02
N SER A 35 -21.31 -27.27 1.28
CA SER A 35 -21.08 -26.18 2.23
C SER A 35 -19.58 -26.02 2.52
N GLU A 36 -18.89 -27.11 2.78
CA GLU A 36 -17.44 -27.14 3.00
C GLU A 36 -16.69 -26.55 1.81
N ALA A 37 -17.00 -27.01 0.59
CA ALA A 37 -16.37 -26.51 -0.62
C ALA A 37 -16.57 -24.99 -0.81
N LYS A 38 -17.78 -24.49 -0.50
CA LYS A 38 -18.09 -23.04 -0.55
C LYS A 38 -17.27 -22.26 0.47
N VAL A 39 -17.20 -22.74 1.71
CA VAL A 39 -16.45 -22.08 2.78
C VAL A 39 -14.96 -22.09 2.47
N ALA A 40 -14.41 -23.22 2.04
CA ALA A 40 -13.01 -23.35 1.66
C ALA A 40 -12.63 -22.40 0.50
N ALA A 41 -13.47 -22.32 -0.54
CA ALA A 41 -13.29 -21.37 -1.63
C ALA A 41 -13.30 -19.92 -1.11
N LYS A 42 -14.20 -19.61 -0.17
CA LYS A 42 -14.28 -18.26 0.40
C LYS A 42 -13.07 -17.91 1.25
N CYS A 43 -12.58 -18.83 2.07
CA CYS A 43 -11.36 -18.66 2.85
C CYS A 43 -10.16 -18.39 1.94
N ASN A 44 -10.00 -19.18 0.88
CA ASN A 44 -8.92 -19.00 -0.09
C ASN A 44 -9.01 -17.63 -0.79
N GLU A 45 -10.22 -17.21 -1.18
CA GLU A 45 -10.43 -15.88 -1.76
C GLU A 45 -10.02 -14.74 -0.80
N LEU A 46 -10.39 -14.86 0.48
CA LEU A 46 -10.04 -13.88 1.53
C LEU A 46 -8.55 -13.85 1.79
N GLU A 47 -7.90 -15.01 1.90
CA GLU A 47 -6.44 -15.09 2.05
C GLU A 47 -5.71 -14.50 0.85
N ALA A 48 -6.14 -14.86 -0.36
CA ALA A 48 -5.58 -14.30 -1.58
C ALA A 48 -5.75 -12.77 -1.58
N ARG A 49 -6.95 -12.27 -1.26
CA ARG A 49 -7.23 -10.83 -1.18
C ARG A 49 -6.37 -10.11 -0.14
N GLY A 50 -6.16 -10.71 1.03
CA GLY A 50 -5.28 -10.19 2.07
C GLY A 50 -3.82 -10.15 1.62
N ARG A 51 -3.35 -11.19 0.93
CA ARG A 51 -1.97 -11.30 0.41
C ARG A 51 -1.73 -10.52 -0.88
N ARG A 52 -2.75 -10.00 -1.57
CA ARG A 52 -2.60 -9.25 -2.84
C ARG A 52 -1.65 -8.05 -2.73
N LYS A 53 -1.54 -7.45 -1.54
CA LYS A 53 -0.67 -6.29 -1.30
C LYS A 53 0.70 -6.67 -0.75
N ASN A 54 0.95 -7.95 -0.52
CA ASN A 54 2.20 -8.43 0.05
C ASN A 54 3.17 -8.77 -1.08
N ILE A 55 4.40 -8.29 -0.96
CA ILE A 55 5.51 -8.61 -1.87
C ILE A 55 6.44 -9.58 -1.14
N ARG A 56 6.88 -10.63 -1.83
CA ARG A 56 7.86 -11.58 -1.30
C ARG A 56 9.17 -11.43 -2.06
N ILE A 57 10.23 -11.08 -1.33
CA ILE A 57 11.56 -10.86 -1.89
C ILE A 57 12.41 -12.07 -1.53
N HIS A 58 13.00 -12.72 -2.53
CA HIS A 58 13.81 -13.93 -2.38
C HIS A 58 15.28 -13.64 -2.65
N GLY A 59 16.17 -14.39 -1.99
CA GLY A 59 17.63 -14.22 -2.16
C GLY A 59 18.23 -13.04 -1.39
N VAL A 60 17.54 -12.54 -0.37
CA VAL A 60 18.12 -11.60 0.60
C VAL A 60 19.03 -12.38 1.53
N GLU A 61 20.29 -11.96 1.64
CA GLU A 61 21.26 -12.57 2.55
C GLU A 61 20.83 -12.33 4.01
N GLU A 62 20.98 -13.35 4.86
CA GLU A 62 20.56 -13.24 6.25
C GLU A 62 21.29 -12.09 6.95
N ARG A 63 20.54 -11.27 7.71
CA ARG A 63 21.03 -10.08 8.42
C ARG A 63 21.49 -8.91 7.54
N ALA A 64 21.29 -8.94 6.23
CA ALA A 64 21.55 -7.79 5.36
C ALA A 64 20.75 -6.54 5.78
N GLU A 65 19.55 -6.75 6.32
CA GLU A 65 18.61 -5.72 6.79
C GLU A 65 19.07 -5.02 8.09
N LYS A 66 19.97 -5.65 8.86
CA LYS A 66 20.43 -5.20 10.19
C LYS A 66 19.24 -4.89 11.11
N ASN A 67 19.13 -3.65 11.61
CA ASN A 67 18.06 -3.18 12.49
C ASN A 67 16.99 -2.34 11.76
N ASP A 68 17.15 -2.08 10.45
CA ASP A 68 16.23 -1.23 9.68
C ASP A 68 15.82 -1.89 8.35
N VAL A 69 14.74 -2.66 8.44
CA VAL A 69 14.12 -3.32 7.28
C VAL A 69 13.55 -2.30 6.30
N VAL A 70 13.03 -1.16 6.78
CA VAL A 70 12.39 -0.15 5.92
C VAL A 70 13.43 0.58 5.09
N GLY A 71 14.54 0.98 5.70
CA GLY A 71 15.70 1.54 5.00
C GLY A 71 16.25 0.58 3.96
N PHE A 72 16.47 -0.67 4.35
CA PHE A 72 16.95 -1.72 3.43
C PHE A 72 16.03 -1.89 2.22
N VAL A 73 14.71 -2.02 2.41
CA VAL A 73 13.76 -2.19 1.30
C VAL A 73 13.73 -0.95 0.40
N LYS A 74 13.82 0.26 0.94
CA LYS A 74 13.90 1.50 0.14
C LYS A 74 15.14 1.53 -0.74
N GLU A 75 16.30 1.17 -0.20
CA GLU A 75 17.56 1.09 -0.96
C GLU A 75 17.55 -0.04 -1.98
N LEU A 76 16.99 -1.20 -1.63
CA LEU A 76 16.85 -2.33 -2.53
C LEU A 76 15.97 -1.97 -3.74
N ILE A 77 14.83 -1.32 -3.50
CA ILE A 77 13.94 -0.85 -4.57
C ILE A 77 14.66 0.19 -5.44
N ARG A 78 15.33 1.19 -4.83
CA ARG A 78 16.07 2.23 -5.58
C ARG A 78 17.25 1.70 -6.39
N SER A 79 17.92 0.65 -5.92
CA SER A 79 19.09 0.07 -6.60
C SER A 79 18.72 -0.91 -7.70
N LYS A 80 17.55 -1.54 -7.62
CA LYS A 80 17.09 -2.53 -8.62
C LYS A 80 16.09 -1.98 -9.62
N LEU A 81 15.34 -0.95 -9.26
CA LEU A 81 14.53 -0.19 -10.19
C LEU A 81 15.31 1.06 -10.56
N ASP A 82 15.56 1.27 -11.85
CA ASP A 82 16.09 2.53 -12.38
C ASP A 82 15.01 3.62 -12.26
N LEU A 83 14.70 3.99 -11.02
CA LEU A 83 13.80 5.09 -10.74
C LEU A 83 14.56 6.38 -11.06
N PRO A 84 13.99 7.27 -11.89
CA PRO A 84 14.63 8.54 -12.15
C PRO A 84 14.75 9.28 -10.81
N THR A 85 15.99 9.54 -10.40
CA THR A 85 16.25 10.47 -9.31
C THR A 85 15.62 11.79 -9.73
N ALA A 86 14.70 12.32 -8.92
CA ALA A 86 14.06 13.58 -9.24
C ALA A 86 15.14 14.67 -9.32
N GLN A 87 15.46 15.10 -10.54
CA GLN A 87 16.46 16.12 -10.80
C GLN A 87 15.76 17.47 -10.96
N LEU A 88 16.22 18.47 -10.21
CA LEU A 88 15.76 19.83 -10.34
C LEU A 88 16.50 20.47 -11.51
N ARG A 89 15.77 20.93 -12.54
CA ARG A 89 16.34 21.73 -13.63
C ARG A 89 15.92 23.18 -13.47
N ILE A 90 16.89 24.07 -13.33
CA ILE A 90 16.67 25.51 -13.24
C ILE A 90 17.10 26.13 -14.58
N PHE A 91 16.18 26.84 -15.21
CA PHE A 91 16.42 27.60 -16.43
C PHE A 91 16.67 29.06 -16.04
N SER A 92 17.82 29.62 -16.43
CA SER A 92 18.12 31.03 -16.23
C SER A 92 17.94 31.78 -17.55
N GLU A 93 17.19 32.90 -17.54
CA GLU A 93 16.96 33.75 -18.72
C GLU A 93 18.08 34.78 -18.97
N ASP A 94 19.17 34.73 -18.18
CA ASP A 94 20.30 35.66 -18.28
C ASP A 94 21.16 35.37 -19.53
N GLY A 95 20.64 35.61 -20.74
CA GLY A 95 21.34 35.75 -22.02
C GLY A 95 22.26 34.61 -22.47
N THR A 96 22.39 33.52 -21.70
CA THR A 96 23.38 32.44 -21.87
C THR A 96 22.76 31.05 -21.94
N ASN A 97 21.42 30.93 -21.92
CA ASN A 97 20.66 29.66 -22.04
C ASN A 97 21.28 28.49 -21.25
N ARG A 98 21.81 28.76 -20.06
CA ARG A 98 22.46 27.74 -19.24
C ARG A 98 21.41 27.03 -18.42
N THR A 99 21.26 25.73 -18.67
CA THR A 99 20.38 24.85 -17.87
C THR A 99 21.24 24.16 -16.83
N GLU A 100 21.00 24.44 -15.55
CA GLU A 100 21.70 23.77 -14.46
C GLU A 100 20.79 22.70 -13.85
N THR A 101 21.35 21.50 -13.70
CA THR A 101 20.64 20.33 -13.18
C THR A 101 21.21 19.96 -11.82
N PHE A 102 20.36 19.87 -10.81
CA PHE A 102 20.70 19.57 -9.43
C PHE A 102 20.02 18.28 -8.98
N ALA A 103 20.70 17.51 -8.11
CA ALA A 103 20.15 16.27 -7.56
C ALA A 103 19.17 16.51 -6.39
N SER A 104 19.26 17.66 -5.73
CA SER A 104 18.43 18.04 -4.59
C SER A 104 18.23 19.55 -4.51
N LEU A 105 17.15 19.99 -3.85
CA LEU A 105 16.91 21.40 -3.52
C LEU A 105 18.04 21.98 -2.64
N LYS A 106 18.64 21.15 -1.78
CA LYS A 106 19.79 21.54 -0.95
C LYS A 106 21.00 21.90 -1.80
N ASP A 107 21.27 21.12 -2.85
CA ASP A 107 22.39 21.35 -3.76
C ASP A 107 22.17 22.62 -4.60
N ALA A 108 20.91 22.91 -4.95
CA ALA A 108 20.51 24.11 -5.68
C ALA A 108 20.39 25.36 -4.81
N ALA A 109 20.47 25.24 -3.48
CA ALA A 109 20.13 26.32 -2.55
C ALA A 109 20.95 27.59 -2.76
N SER A 110 22.22 27.45 -3.15
CA SER A 110 23.09 28.59 -3.46
C SER A 110 22.62 29.35 -4.70
N MET A 111 22.23 28.64 -5.75
CA MET A 111 21.69 29.25 -6.98
C MET A 111 20.34 29.91 -6.72
N LEU A 112 19.46 29.22 -5.99
CA LEU A 112 18.15 29.74 -5.60
C LEU A 112 18.28 31.00 -4.75
N ARG A 113 19.19 31.03 -3.78
CA ARG A 113 19.48 32.25 -2.99
C ARG A 113 19.98 33.40 -3.86
N ASN A 114 20.82 33.13 -4.85
CA ASN A 114 21.28 34.15 -5.80
C ASN A 114 20.12 34.69 -6.65
N MET A 115 19.10 33.88 -6.92
CA MET A 115 17.84 34.27 -7.58
C MET A 115 16.83 34.92 -6.61
N GLY A 116 17.21 35.20 -5.35
CA GLY A 116 16.33 35.78 -4.34
C GLY A 116 15.36 34.81 -3.68
N ILE A 117 15.53 33.50 -3.90
CA ILE A 117 14.68 32.45 -3.32
C ILE A 117 15.35 31.88 -2.06
N SER A 118 14.68 32.00 -0.93
CA SER A 118 15.15 31.40 0.33
C SER A 118 14.82 29.91 0.38
N VAL A 119 15.82 29.08 0.68
CA VAL A 119 15.66 27.65 0.93
C VAL A 119 15.84 27.39 2.42
N VAL A 120 14.75 27.01 3.09
CA VAL A 120 14.73 26.64 4.51
C VAL A 120 14.74 25.11 4.62
N GLU A 121 15.62 24.57 5.45
CA GLU A 121 15.58 23.14 5.79
C GLU A 121 14.55 22.95 6.92
N GLU A 122 13.49 22.18 6.67
CA GLU A 122 12.39 22.03 7.63
C GLU A 122 12.65 20.90 8.64
N ASP A 123 12.43 21.20 9.93
CA ASP A 123 12.04 20.22 10.94
C ASP A 123 10.53 19.93 10.81
N GLU A 124 10.08 18.69 11.09
CA GLU A 124 8.70 18.23 10.84
C GLU A 124 7.59 19.14 11.42
N SER A 125 7.87 19.87 12.50
CA SER A 125 6.93 20.82 13.12
C SER A 125 6.72 22.11 12.31
N GLU A 126 7.71 22.53 11.52
CA GLU A 126 7.63 23.74 10.70
C GLU A 126 6.95 23.45 9.35
N SER A 127 7.08 22.21 8.84
CA SER A 127 6.37 21.73 7.65
C SER A 127 4.85 21.83 7.78
N GLU A 128 4.29 21.54 8.96
CA GLU A 128 2.83 21.61 9.19
C GLU A 128 2.32 23.05 9.23
N LYS A 129 3.09 23.97 9.85
CA LYS A 129 2.77 25.41 9.87
C LYS A 129 2.84 26.01 8.47
N ILE A 130 3.90 25.71 7.73
CA ILE A 130 4.07 26.21 6.35
C ILE A 130 2.96 25.65 5.45
N ARG A 131 2.59 24.37 5.56
CA ARG A 131 1.44 23.81 4.81
C ARG A 131 0.13 24.51 5.17
N HIS A 132 -0.11 24.78 6.45
CA HIS A 132 -1.28 25.52 6.90
C HIS A 132 -1.30 26.94 6.30
N ASP A 133 -0.15 27.61 6.25
CA ASP A 133 -0.01 28.95 5.69
C ASP A 133 -0.13 28.95 4.16
N ILE A 134 0.36 27.91 3.47
CA ILE A 134 0.17 27.69 2.01
C ILE A 134 -1.31 27.59 1.69
N LEU A 135 -2.03 26.77 2.45
CA LEU A 135 -3.45 26.51 2.23
C LEU A 135 -4.34 27.68 2.67
N SER A 136 -3.90 28.51 3.61
CA SER A 136 -4.66 29.68 4.07
C SER A 136 -4.56 30.89 3.13
N GLY A 137 -3.65 30.87 2.15
CA GLY A 137 -3.52 31.92 1.13
C GLY A 137 -2.84 33.21 1.61
N ASN A 138 -2.23 33.20 2.79
CA ASN A 138 -1.61 34.37 3.42
C ASN A 138 -0.15 34.60 2.97
N TRP A 139 0.14 34.60 1.66
CA TRP A 139 1.49 34.83 1.15
C TRP A 139 1.68 36.29 0.74
N THR A 140 2.67 36.95 1.35
CA THR A 140 3.08 38.29 0.95
C THR A 140 4.27 38.20 0.00
N LEU A 141 4.17 38.88 -1.15
CA LEU A 141 5.27 39.04 -2.09
C LEU A 141 6.28 40.01 -1.47
N VAL A 142 7.41 39.51 -0.96
CA VAL A 142 8.49 40.37 -0.51
C VAL A 142 9.22 40.90 -1.74
N THR A 143 8.82 42.08 -2.21
CA THR A 143 9.59 42.83 -3.20
C THR A 143 10.68 43.59 -2.45
N SER A 144 11.94 43.34 -2.80
CA SER A 144 13.07 44.10 -2.27
C SER A 144 13.06 45.51 -2.87
N GLN A 145 12.32 46.45 -2.27
CA GLN A 145 12.49 47.86 -2.59
C GLN A 145 13.76 48.40 -1.92
N GLY A 146 14.71 48.80 -2.77
CA GLY A 146 15.90 49.51 -2.37
C GLY A 146 15.57 50.83 -1.67
N GLN A 147 16.36 51.14 -0.64
CA GLN A 147 16.40 52.45 -0.01
C GLN A 147 16.72 53.53 -1.05
N SER A 148 15.79 54.45 -1.31
CA SER A 148 16.14 55.78 -1.79
C SER A 148 16.08 56.74 -0.61
N LYS A 149 17.28 57.19 -0.21
CA LYS A 149 17.48 58.39 0.59
C LYS A 149 16.80 59.57 -0.12
N GLY A 150 15.97 60.31 0.61
CA GLY A 150 15.54 61.63 0.16
C GLY A 150 16.71 62.61 0.09
N PRO A 151 16.56 63.69 -0.68
CA PRO A 151 17.17 64.95 -0.29
C PRO A 151 16.19 66.12 -0.26
N ALA A 152 16.40 66.94 0.77
CA ALA A 152 16.16 68.37 0.94
C ALA A 152 14.80 68.97 0.52
#